data_AF-A0A350AFQ9-F1
#
_entry.id   AF-A0A350AFQ9-F1
#
_cell.length_a   1.000
_cell.length_b   1.000
_cell.length_c   1.000
_cell.angle_alpha   90.00
_cell.angle_beta   90.00
_cell.angle_gamma   90.00
#
_symmetry.space_group_name_H-M   'P 1'
#
loop_
_entity.id
_entity.type
_entity.pdbx_description
1 polymer ?
#
loop_
_entity_poly.entity_id
_entity_poly.type
_entity_poly.pdbx_seq_one_letter_code
_entity_poly.pdbx_strand_id
1 'polypeptide(L)'
;MGERLQELTQIMLAAAQRAGADAADAMAVDGLSLHIDVRSGALEQAERSEGIEIGLRVFLGRRQAVVSASDTKAETIAAMAERAIAMAREAPEDPYVGLADASQLTTTRDASSLDLADPGPEPDPAFLMNAAREAEAATLAVNGVSKAQGASAGWSRTGVWLAATNGFSGGYSRTGASISCTAIAGEGLGMERDYDGDARIYAADLRAPHEIGRTAGLRAVERLSARKPPTGHYPVLFDERISSSLIGHLLAAANGASIARGSSWLLGKIGADVLPAALSLMEDPHRARVSGSRPFDAEGLPTHPRAIIENGRLTGWTTDLASARKLGLDSSANAARGVSAAPSPSNWNVALTQGTASRADLLKDMGTGLLVTSMIGAT
;
A
#
# COMPACT_ATOMS: atom_id res chain seq x y z
N MET A 1 -16.49 12.52 11.13
CA MET A 1 -15.80 11.21 11.05
C MET A 1 -14.63 11.13 12.03
N GLY A 2 -13.69 12.08 11.99
CA GLY A 2 -12.52 12.08 12.88
C GLY A 2 -12.84 12.05 14.39
N GLU A 3 -13.88 12.77 14.84
CA GLU A 3 -14.23 12.86 16.27
C GLU A 3 -14.55 11.49 16.90
N ARG A 4 -15.33 10.64 16.23
CA ARG A 4 -15.65 9.29 16.75
C ARG A 4 -14.41 8.41 16.85
N LEU A 5 -13.55 8.40 15.83
CA LEU A 5 -12.32 7.61 15.85
C LEU A 5 -11.35 8.12 16.92
N GLN A 6 -11.25 9.44 17.07
CA GLN A 6 -10.49 10.09 18.13
C GLN A 6 -10.97 9.64 19.51
N GLU A 7 -12.28 9.75 19.80
CA GLU A 7 -12.88 9.31 21.05
C GLU A 7 -12.57 7.85 21.36
N LEU A 8 -12.72 6.96 20.38
CA LEU A 8 -12.42 5.54 20.56
C LEU A 8 -10.95 5.29 20.93
N THR A 9 -10.01 5.98 20.27
CA THR A 9 -8.60 5.85 20.63
C THR A 9 -8.33 6.34 22.05
N GLN A 10 -8.97 7.44 22.48
CA GLN A 10 -8.82 7.95 23.85
C GLN A 10 -9.40 6.99 24.89
N ILE A 11 -10.57 6.39 24.62
CA ILE A 11 -11.17 5.37 25.50
C ILE A 11 -10.25 4.15 25.63
N MET A 12 -9.64 3.70 24.53
CA MET A 12 -8.67 2.60 24.55
C MET A 12 -7.42 2.92 25.38
N LEU A 13 -6.84 4.12 25.21
CA LEU A 13 -5.67 4.53 26.00
C LEU A 13 -6.00 4.62 27.48
N ALA A 14 -7.15 5.18 27.85
CA ALA A 14 -7.61 5.25 29.24
C ALA A 14 -7.88 3.86 29.84
N ALA A 15 -8.42 2.93 29.04
CA ALA A 15 -8.59 1.53 29.46
C ALA A 15 -7.25 0.84 29.69
N ALA A 16 -6.27 1.02 28.79
CA ALA A 16 -4.93 0.48 28.92
C ALA A 16 -4.20 0.97 30.18
N GLN A 17 -4.27 2.29 30.45
CA GLN A 17 -3.67 2.87 31.66
C GLN A 17 -4.32 2.33 32.93
N ARG A 18 -5.66 2.22 32.97
CA ARG A 18 -6.37 1.60 34.12
C ARG A 18 -6.01 0.13 34.32
N ALA A 19 -5.76 -0.60 33.24
CA ALA A 19 -5.32 -2.00 33.29
C ALA A 19 -3.85 -2.16 33.70
N GLY A 20 -3.08 -1.07 33.79
CA GLY A 20 -1.69 -1.05 34.26
C GLY A 20 -0.65 -1.04 33.15
N ALA A 21 -0.96 -0.49 31.97
CA ALA A 21 0.04 -0.22 30.93
C ALA A 21 0.98 0.91 31.35
N ASP A 22 2.29 0.75 31.16
CA ASP A 22 3.26 1.83 31.35
C ASP A 22 3.15 2.86 30.21
N ALA A 23 2.89 2.36 29.00
CA ALA A 23 2.60 3.15 27.82
C ALA A 23 1.65 2.38 26.90
N ALA A 24 0.97 3.09 26.01
CA ALA A 24 0.12 2.47 25.00
C ALA A 24 0.00 3.33 23.74
N ASP A 25 -0.29 2.68 22.63
CA ASP A 25 -0.83 3.34 21.45
C ASP A 25 -2.10 2.64 20.98
N ALA A 26 -2.93 3.39 20.29
CA ALA A 26 -4.25 3.01 19.85
C ALA A 26 -4.46 3.46 18.40
N MET A 27 -5.12 2.59 17.63
CA MET A 27 -5.51 2.85 16.26
C MET A 27 -7.00 2.55 16.11
N ALA A 28 -7.76 3.47 15.52
CA ALA A 28 -9.14 3.24 15.11
C ALA A 28 -9.25 3.49 13.61
N VAL A 29 -9.89 2.56 12.90
CA VAL A 29 -10.09 2.61 11.46
C VAL A 29 -11.57 2.39 11.19
N ASP A 30 -12.19 3.28 10.41
CA ASP A 30 -13.46 2.99 9.78
C ASP A 30 -13.30 2.90 8.27
N GLY A 31 -14.19 2.14 7.64
CA GLY A 31 -14.16 1.91 6.21
C GLY A 31 -15.56 1.75 5.67
N LEU A 32 -15.76 2.32 4.48
CA LEU A 32 -16.91 2.09 3.64
C LEU A 32 -16.41 1.81 2.23
N SER A 33 -16.92 0.77 1.59
CA SER A 33 -16.65 0.47 0.18
C SER A 33 -17.91 0.08 -0.56
N LEU A 34 -18.00 0.53 -1.80
CA LEU A 34 -18.95 0.09 -2.81
C LEU A 34 -18.18 -0.60 -3.93
N HIS A 35 -18.62 -1.78 -4.33
CA HIS A 35 -18.04 -2.52 -5.44
C HIS A 35 -19.14 -3.06 -6.34
N ILE A 36 -19.03 -2.80 -7.64
CA ILE A 36 -19.96 -3.30 -8.65
C ILE A 36 -19.17 -4.12 -9.67
N ASP A 37 -19.59 -5.35 -9.88
CA ASP A 37 -19.12 -6.23 -10.94
C ASP A 37 -20.20 -6.37 -12.03
N VAL A 38 -19.76 -6.27 -13.27
CA VAL A 38 -20.57 -6.46 -14.46
C VAL A 38 -19.98 -7.58 -15.28
N ARG A 39 -20.86 -8.46 -15.77
CA ARG A 39 -20.52 -9.51 -16.73
C ARG A 39 -21.63 -9.68 -17.76
N SER A 40 -21.24 -9.77 -19.02
CA SER A 40 -22.14 -9.90 -20.16
C SER A 40 -23.20 -8.78 -20.22
N GLY A 41 -22.81 -7.55 -19.87
CA GLY A 41 -23.67 -6.37 -19.82
C GLY A 41 -24.66 -6.33 -18.65
N ALA A 42 -24.70 -7.37 -17.82
CA ALA A 42 -25.58 -7.50 -16.66
C ALA A 42 -24.81 -7.31 -15.35
N LEU A 43 -25.52 -6.88 -14.31
CA LEU A 43 -24.99 -6.85 -12.95
C LEU A 43 -24.67 -8.29 -12.52
N GLU A 44 -23.42 -8.56 -12.15
CA GLU A 44 -23.01 -9.82 -11.55
C GLU A 44 -23.06 -9.72 -10.02
N GLN A 45 -22.47 -8.68 -9.46
CA GLN A 45 -22.39 -8.47 -8.02
C GLN A 45 -22.48 -6.97 -7.69
N ALA A 46 -23.19 -6.67 -6.61
CA ALA A 46 -23.17 -5.37 -5.97
C ALA A 46 -22.88 -5.57 -4.49
N GLU A 47 -21.76 -5.05 -4.01
CA GLU A 47 -21.32 -5.19 -2.63
C GLU A 47 -21.17 -3.82 -1.98
N ARG A 48 -21.71 -3.72 -0.76
CA ARG A 48 -21.45 -2.61 0.16
C ARG A 48 -20.89 -3.18 1.45
N SER A 49 -19.72 -2.69 1.85
CA SER A 49 -19.03 -3.16 3.05
C SER A 49 -18.74 -1.95 3.92
N GLU A 50 -19.14 -2.02 5.18
CA GLU A 50 -18.91 -0.97 6.16
C GLU A 50 -18.44 -1.60 7.46
N GLY A 51 -17.41 -1.03 8.06
CA GLY A 51 -16.82 -1.60 9.25
C GLY A 51 -16.05 -0.57 10.07
N ILE A 52 -15.88 -0.92 11.33
CA ILE A 52 -14.97 -0.24 12.23
C ILE A 52 -14.09 -1.29 12.89
N GLU A 53 -12.80 -0.97 12.98
CA GLU A 53 -11.81 -1.80 13.64
C GLU A 53 -10.98 -0.94 14.59
N ILE A 54 -10.67 -1.50 15.74
CA ILE A 54 -9.87 -0.87 16.77
C ILE A 54 -8.70 -1.77 17.14
N GLY A 55 -7.55 -1.16 17.38
CA GLY A 55 -6.30 -1.83 17.75
C GLY A 55 -5.66 -1.12 18.94
N LEU A 56 -5.18 -1.90 19.91
CA LEU A 56 -4.48 -1.40 21.08
C LEU A 56 -3.16 -2.15 21.22
N ARG A 57 -2.06 -1.39 21.26
CA ARG A 57 -0.76 -1.90 21.70
C ARG A 57 -0.47 -1.37 23.09
N VAL A 58 -0.13 -2.27 24.00
CA VAL A 58 0.29 -1.90 25.37
C VAL A 58 1.75 -2.26 25.59
N PHE A 59 2.39 -1.50 26.46
CA PHE A 59 3.75 -1.74 26.91
C PHE A 59 3.76 -1.96 28.42
N LEU A 60 4.52 -2.97 28.85
CA LEU A 60 4.84 -3.25 30.24
C LEU A 60 6.37 -3.43 30.34
N GLY A 61 7.06 -2.39 30.78
CA GLY A 61 8.50 -2.26 30.67
C GLY A 61 8.97 -2.40 29.22
N ARG A 62 9.72 -3.47 28.95
CA ARG A 62 10.26 -3.84 27.62
C ARG A 62 9.46 -4.94 26.94
N ARG A 63 8.23 -5.18 27.38
CA ARG A 63 7.31 -6.16 26.78
C ARG A 63 6.18 -5.41 26.10
N GLN A 64 5.68 -5.95 24.99
CA GLN A 64 4.54 -5.39 24.29
C GLN A 64 3.56 -6.48 23.88
N ALA A 65 2.30 -6.11 23.74
CA ALA A 65 1.27 -6.95 23.11
C ALA A 65 0.31 -6.08 22.31
N VAL A 66 -0.22 -6.65 21.23
CA VAL A 66 -1.23 -6.02 20.37
C VAL A 66 -2.48 -6.87 20.40
N VAL A 67 -3.63 -6.21 20.53
CA VAL A 67 -4.95 -6.81 20.43
C VAL A 67 -5.83 -5.91 19.56
N SER A 68 -6.81 -6.51 18.89
CA SER A 68 -7.75 -5.80 18.05
C SER A 68 -9.17 -6.34 18.23
N ALA A 69 -10.16 -5.48 17.94
CA ALA A 69 -11.57 -5.83 17.96
C ALA A 69 -12.33 -5.02 16.90
N SER A 70 -13.53 -5.48 16.56
CA SER A 70 -14.51 -4.73 15.75
C SER A 70 -15.73 -4.25 16.55
N ASP A 71 -15.90 -4.73 17.79
CA ASP A 71 -16.92 -4.22 18.72
C ASP A 71 -16.32 -3.10 19.58
N THR A 72 -16.92 -1.91 19.47
CA THR A 72 -16.43 -0.67 20.09
C THR A 72 -17.13 -0.34 21.41
N LYS A 73 -17.89 -1.28 22.00
CA LYS A 73 -18.50 -1.10 23.32
C LYS A 73 -17.45 -0.92 24.41
N ALA A 74 -17.78 -0.14 25.43
CA ALA A 74 -16.86 0.19 26.52
C ALA A 74 -16.40 -1.06 27.29
N GLU A 75 -17.30 -2.04 27.48
CA GLU A 75 -16.99 -3.31 28.15
C GLU A 75 -16.01 -4.14 27.32
N THR A 76 -16.18 -4.17 26.00
CA THR A 76 -15.28 -4.86 25.07
C THR A 76 -13.90 -4.20 25.07
N ILE A 77 -13.83 -2.87 25.04
CA ILE A 77 -12.55 -2.14 25.11
C ILE A 77 -11.83 -2.39 26.44
N ALA A 78 -12.56 -2.44 27.57
CA ALA A 78 -11.99 -2.76 28.86
C ALA A 78 -11.40 -4.18 28.90
N ALA A 79 -12.17 -5.18 28.46
CA ALA A 79 -11.69 -6.57 28.37
C ALA A 79 -10.51 -6.72 27.40
N MET A 80 -10.51 -5.98 26.30
CA MET A 80 -9.41 -5.92 25.34
C MET A 80 -8.12 -5.39 26.01
N ALA A 81 -8.21 -4.32 26.79
CA ALA A 81 -7.07 -3.77 27.53
C ALA A 81 -6.52 -4.75 28.58
N GLU A 82 -7.39 -5.40 29.36
CA GLU A 82 -6.98 -6.41 30.34
C GLU A 82 -6.26 -7.59 29.67
N ARG A 83 -6.79 -8.06 28.54
CA ARG A 83 -6.17 -9.12 27.73
C ARG A 83 -4.81 -8.69 27.18
N ALA A 84 -4.69 -7.46 26.69
CA ALA A 84 -3.42 -6.93 26.20
C ALA A 84 -2.35 -6.94 27.29
N ILE A 85 -2.70 -6.53 28.51
CA ILE A 85 -1.78 -6.56 29.67
C ILE A 85 -1.40 -7.99 30.04
N ALA A 86 -2.35 -8.91 30.09
CA ALA A 86 -2.06 -10.32 30.36
C ALA A 86 -1.10 -10.91 29.31
N MET A 87 -1.30 -10.60 28.03
CA MET A 87 -0.40 -11.02 26.95
C MET A 87 0.98 -10.36 27.07
N ALA A 88 1.06 -9.08 27.41
CA ALA A 88 2.32 -8.36 27.56
C ALA A 88 3.15 -8.90 28.74
N ARG A 89 2.52 -9.36 29.82
CA ARG A 89 3.23 -10.01 30.94
C ARG A 89 3.96 -11.28 30.50
N GLU A 90 3.35 -12.07 29.63
CA GLU A 90 3.92 -13.34 29.14
C GLU A 90 4.87 -13.16 27.94
N ALA A 91 4.86 -11.99 27.29
CA ALA A 91 5.72 -11.71 26.15
C ALA A 91 7.20 -11.63 26.57
N PRO A 92 8.14 -12.04 25.69
CA PRO A 92 9.56 -11.85 25.94
C PRO A 92 9.90 -10.36 25.98
N GLU A 93 10.96 -10.03 26.70
CA GLU A 93 11.51 -8.67 26.68
C GLU A 93 12.20 -8.39 25.35
N ASP A 94 11.89 -7.22 24.79
CA ASP A 94 12.56 -6.64 23.63
C ASP A 94 13.11 -5.26 24.05
N PRO A 95 14.44 -5.07 24.12
CA PRO A 95 15.01 -3.80 24.55
C PRO A 95 14.80 -2.64 23.57
N TYR A 96 14.27 -2.91 22.37
CA TYR A 96 14.12 -1.91 21.31
C TYR A 96 12.68 -1.42 21.14
N VAL A 97 11.68 -2.09 21.75
CA VAL A 97 10.28 -1.65 21.67
C VAL A 97 10.03 -0.44 22.56
N GLY A 98 9.10 0.42 22.13
CA GLY A 98 8.67 1.59 22.89
C GLY A 98 8.12 2.67 21.97
N LEU A 99 7.39 3.63 22.56
CA LEU A 99 6.86 4.79 21.83
C LEU A 99 7.97 5.78 21.46
N ALA A 100 7.66 6.71 20.55
CA ALA A 100 8.52 7.84 20.22
C ALA A 100 8.70 8.77 21.43
N ASP A 101 9.87 9.39 21.55
CA ASP A 101 10.07 10.50 22.48
C ASP A 101 9.27 11.72 22.02
N ALA A 102 8.87 12.59 22.97
CA ALA A 102 8.07 13.77 22.66
C ALA A 102 8.73 14.71 21.64
N SER A 103 10.07 14.77 21.61
CA SER A 103 10.85 15.55 20.64
C SER A 103 10.88 14.96 19.23
N GLN A 104 10.56 13.67 19.06
CA GLN A 104 10.50 12.99 17.77
C GLN A 104 9.12 13.13 17.09
N LEU A 105 8.10 13.51 17.85
CA LEU A 105 6.74 13.61 17.34
C LEU A 105 6.59 14.76 16.37
N THR A 106 5.89 14.53 15.26
CA THR A 106 5.48 15.60 14.37
C THR A 106 4.53 16.57 15.08
N THR A 107 4.43 17.81 14.60
CA THR A 107 3.34 18.73 14.97
C THR A 107 2.11 18.55 14.09
N THR A 108 2.25 17.92 12.92
CA THR A 108 1.15 17.68 11.97
C THR A 108 0.20 16.61 12.50
N ARG A 109 -1.12 16.93 12.55
CA ARG A 109 -2.16 16.04 13.09
C ARG A 109 -3.18 15.55 12.07
N ASP A 110 -3.13 16.06 10.85
CA ASP A 110 -4.04 15.70 9.77
C ASP A 110 -3.31 15.61 8.42
N ALA A 111 -4.04 15.24 7.37
CA ALA A 111 -3.53 15.13 6.00
C ALA A 111 -4.08 16.23 5.07
N SER A 112 -4.45 17.40 5.60
CA SER A 112 -5.06 18.49 4.81
C SER A 112 -4.19 18.95 3.64
N SER A 113 -2.87 18.88 3.78
CA SER A 113 -1.90 19.24 2.72
C SER A 113 -1.76 18.22 1.59
N LEU A 114 -2.34 17.02 1.74
CA LEU A 114 -2.10 15.88 0.84
C LEU A 114 -3.27 15.57 -0.08
N ASP A 115 -4.40 16.23 0.11
CA ASP A 115 -5.60 16.06 -0.71
C ASP A 115 -6.00 14.58 -0.89
N LEU A 116 -6.11 13.86 0.24
CA LEU A 116 -6.33 12.40 0.24
C LEU A 116 -7.79 11.98 0.21
N ALA A 117 -8.73 12.90 0.33
CA ALA A 117 -10.15 12.60 0.39
C ALA A 117 -10.94 13.52 -0.55
N ASP A 118 -11.55 12.91 -1.56
CA ASP A 118 -12.52 13.57 -2.43
C ASP A 118 -13.71 14.05 -1.59
N PRO A 119 -14.03 15.36 -1.60
CA PRO A 119 -15.15 15.90 -0.84
C PRO A 119 -16.51 15.56 -1.47
N GLY A 120 -16.52 14.95 -2.66
CA GLY A 120 -17.74 14.49 -3.32
C GLY A 120 -18.54 13.49 -2.48
N PRO A 121 -19.86 13.38 -2.72
CA PRO A 121 -20.68 12.40 -2.05
C PRO A 121 -20.27 10.97 -2.45
N GLU A 122 -20.72 10.01 -1.65
CA GLU A 122 -20.72 8.60 -2.05
C GLU A 122 -21.44 8.46 -3.41
N PRO A 123 -20.84 7.77 -4.40
CA PRO A 123 -21.41 7.68 -5.73
C PRO A 123 -22.67 6.80 -5.74
N ASP A 124 -23.61 7.13 -6.63
CA ASP A 124 -24.73 6.24 -6.94
C ASP A 124 -24.20 4.90 -7.49
N PRO A 125 -24.63 3.74 -6.97
CA PRO A 125 -24.29 2.44 -7.55
C PRO A 125 -24.54 2.34 -9.06
N ALA A 126 -25.55 3.05 -9.59
CA ALA A 126 -25.82 3.10 -11.02
C ALA A 126 -24.68 3.78 -11.82
N PHE A 127 -24.01 4.78 -11.24
CA PHE A 127 -22.84 5.42 -11.84
C PHE A 127 -21.67 4.43 -11.97
N LEU A 128 -21.38 3.68 -10.91
CA LEU A 128 -20.35 2.64 -10.92
C LEU A 128 -20.68 1.53 -11.92
N MET A 129 -21.94 1.08 -11.94
CA MET A 129 -22.41 0.07 -12.89
C MET A 129 -22.25 0.52 -14.35
N ASN A 130 -22.54 1.78 -14.66
CA ASN A 130 -22.38 2.33 -16.01
C ASN A 130 -20.90 2.39 -16.41
N ALA A 131 -20.01 2.79 -15.50
CA ALA A 131 -18.56 2.78 -15.76
C ALA A 131 -18.04 1.35 -16.04
N ALA A 132 -18.43 0.38 -15.23
CA ALA A 132 -18.05 -1.03 -15.45
C ALA A 132 -18.60 -1.56 -16.80
N ARG A 133 -19.85 -1.24 -17.14
CA ARG A 133 -20.46 -1.59 -18.44
C ARG A 133 -19.72 -0.96 -19.62
N GLU A 134 -19.33 0.30 -19.52
CA GLU A 134 -18.57 0.99 -20.58
C GLU A 134 -17.20 0.32 -20.80
N ALA A 135 -16.50 -0.02 -19.71
CA ALA A 135 -15.23 -0.75 -19.80
C ALA A 135 -15.41 -2.16 -20.41
N GLU A 136 -16.45 -2.90 -20.02
CA GLU A 136 -16.74 -4.20 -20.60
C GLU A 136 -17.08 -4.10 -22.10
N ALA A 137 -17.95 -3.17 -22.49
CA ALA A 137 -18.34 -2.96 -23.87
C ALA A 137 -17.14 -2.59 -24.76
N ALA A 138 -16.25 -1.71 -24.28
CA ALA A 138 -15.04 -1.34 -25.00
C ALA A 138 -14.05 -2.52 -25.12
N THR A 139 -14.01 -3.41 -24.13
CA THR A 139 -13.22 -4.65 -24.18
C THR A 139 -13.73 -5.59 -25.27
N LEU A 140 -15.04 -5.83 -25.30
CA LEU A 140 -15.69 -6.70 -26.28
C LEU A 140 -15.64 -6.16 -27.71
N ALA A 141 -15.47 -4.85 -27.87
CA ALA A 141 -15.31 -4.21 -29.18
C ALA A 141 -13.92 -4.45 -29.81
N VAL A 142 -12.95 -5.00 -29.07
CA VAL A 142 -11.61 -5.30 -29.59
C VAL A 142 -11.63 -6.60 -30.39
N ASN A 143 -11.24 -6.54 -31.67
CA ASN A 143 -11.13 -7.71 -32.53
C ASN A 143 -10.19 -8.77 -31.94
N GLY A 144 -10.68 -10.01 -31.82
CA GLY A 144 -9.94 -11.14 -31.25
C GLY A 144 -10.27 -11.44 -29.78
N VAL A 145 -10.97 -10.53 -29.09
CA VAL A 145 -11.57 -10.81 -27.78
C VAL A 145 -12.77 -11.71 -27.98
N SER A 146 -12.80 -12.84 -27.27
CA SER A 146 -13.92 -13.80 -27.31
C SER A 146 -14.93 -13.57 -26.20
N LYS A 147 -14.48 -13.07 -25.03
CA LYS A 147 -15.35 -12.67 -23.91
C LYS A 147 -14.63 -11.71 -22.97
N ALA A 148 -15.40 -10.94 -22.21
CA ALA A 148 -14.92 -10.32 -20.98
C ALA A 148 -15.13 -11.30 -19.82
N GLN A 149 -14.12 -11.46 -18.96
CA GLN A 149 -14.28 -12.25 -17.74
C GLN A 149 -15.11 -11.48 -16.68
N GLY A 150 -15.00 -10.15 -16.71
CA GLY A 150 -15.76 -9.22 -15.88
C GLY A 150 -15.14 -7.82 -15.96
N ALA A 151 -15.95 -6.81 -15.66
CA ALA A 151 -15.51 -5.44 -15.43
C ALA A 151 -16.01 -4.99 -14.07
N SER A 152 -15.18 -4.24 -13.35
CA SER A 152 -15.51 -3.77 -12.02
C SER A 152 -15.28 -2.27 -11.87
N ALA A 153 -16.12 -1.65 -11.07
CA ALA A 153 -15.95 -0.26 -10.63
C ALA A 153 -16.19 -0.20 -9.13
N GLY A 154 -15.35 0.55 -8.42
CA GLY A 154 -15.40 0.63 -6.97
C GLY A 154 -15.11 2.01 -6.45
N TRP A 155 -15.67 2.29 -5.28
CA TRP A 155 -15.40 3.48 -4.50
C TRP A 155 -15.20 3.10 -3.04
N SER A 156 -14.30 3.77 -2.34
CA SER A 156 -14.12 3.59 -0.91
C SER A 156 -13.82 4.89 -0.18
N ARG A 157 -14.11 4.89 1.11
CA ARG A 157 -13.65 5.90 2.07
C ARG A 157 -13.16 5.19 3.32
N THR A 158 -11.99 5.60 3.80
CA THR A 158 -11.37 5.07 5.01
C THR A 158 -10.97 6.22 5.93
N GLY A 159 -11.42 6.18 7.18
CA GLY A 159 -10.91 7.05 8.25
C GLY A 159 -9.87 6.31 9.07
N VAL A 160 -8.79 6.98 9.44
CA VAL A 160 -7.77 6.45 10.35
C VAL A 160 -7.49 7.48 11.44
N TRP A 161 -7.43 7.00 12.68
CA TRP A 161 -6.96 7.78 13.82
C TRP A 161 -5.94 6.99 14.62
N LEU A 162 -4.83 7.64 14.95
CA LEU A 162 -3.74 7.13 15.77
C LEU A 162 -3.56 8.02 16.99
N ALA A 163 -3.47 7.42 18.17
CA ALA A 163 -3.16 8.15 19.39
C ALA A 163 -2.25 7.31 20.30
N ALA A 164 -1.46 7.97 21.12
CA ALA A 164 -0.55 7.30 22.04
C ALA A 164 -0.37 8.07 23.36
N THR A 165 0.02 7.36 24.41
CA THR A 165 0.22 7.94 25.76
C THR A 165 1.38 8.93 25.84
N ASN A 166 2.22 9.02 24.81
CA ASN A 166 3.28 10.04 24.68
C ASN A 166 2.75 11.40 24.18
N GLY A 167 1.44 11.55 24.01
CA GLY A 167 0.79 12.81 23.61
C GLY A 167 0.53 12.93 22.11
N PHE A 168 0.90 11.94 21.29
CA PHE A 168 0.52 11.93 19.89
C PHE A 168 -0.99 11.65 19.74
N SER A 169 -1.67 12.41 18.88
CA SER A 169 -3.04 12.14 18.44
C SER A 169 -3.27 12.80 17.09
N GLY A 170 -3.41 12.01 16.03
CA GLY A 170 -3.64 12.52 14.68
C GLY A 170 -4.43 11.53 13.84
N GLY A 171 -5.14 12.05 12.84
CA GLY A 171 -5.94 11.22 11.96
C GLY A 171 -6.27 11.91 10.64
N TYR A 172 -6.66 11.10 9.67
CA TYR A 172 -7.01 11.57 8.34
C TYR A 172 -8.02 10.63 7.69
N SER A 173 -8.72 11.14 6.69
CA SER A 173 -9.58 10.34 5.82
C SER A 173 -8.90 10.16 4.47
N ARG A 174 -9.27 9.08 3.79
CA ARG A 174 -8.90 8.83 2.42
C ARG A 174 -10.07 8.34 1.61
N THR A 175 -10.18 8.75 0.35
CA THR A 175 -11.06 8.13 -0.64
C THR A 175 -10.26 7.30 -1.65
N GLY A 176 -10.95 6.36 -2.28
CA GLY A 176 -10.45 5.60 -3.41
C GLY A 176 -11.53 5.44 -4.46
N ALA A 177 -11.17 5.53 -5.72
CA ALA A 177 -12.01 5.17 -6.85
C ALA A 177 -11.20 4.22 -7.75
N SER A 178 -11.86 3.22 -8.33
CA SER A 178 -11.20 2.23 -9.18
C SER A 178 -12.11 1.74 -10.30
N ILE A 179 -11.50 1.42 -11.44
CA ILE A 179 -12.15 0.75 -12.57
C ILE A 179 -11.17 -0.30 -13.11
N SER A 180 -11.66 -1.48 -13.43
CA SER A 180 -10.85 -2.52 -14.09
C SER A 180 -11.68 -3.37 -15.05
N CYS A 181 -11.02 -4.00 -16.01
CA CYS A 181 -11.63 -5.02 -16.84
C CYS A 181 -10.61 -6.11 -17.19
N THR A 182 -11.09 -7.36 -17.22
CA THR A 182 -10.31 -8.53 -17.63
C THR A 182 -10.88 -9.10 -18.92
N ALA A 183 -10.03 -9.23 -19.93
CA ALA A 183 -10.39 -9.72 -21.25
C ALA A 183 -9.88 -11.14 -21.48
N ILE A 184 -10.64 -11.94 -22.24
CA ILE A 184 -10.20 -13.24 -22.74
C ILE A 184 -10.24 -13.18 -24.27
N ALA A 185 -9.12 -13.54 -24.89
CA ALA A 185 -8.97 -13.64 -26.33
C ALA A 185 -8.78 -15.09 -26.76
N GLY A 186 -9.15 -15.43 -28.00
CA GLY A 186 -9.00 -16.78 -28.55
C GLY A 186 -10.06 -17.79 -28.10
N GLU A 187 -9.89 -19.05 -28.50
CA GLU A 187 -10.87 -20.13 -28.32
C GLU A 187 -10.20 -21.44 -27.85
N GLY A 188 -10.98 -22.27 -27.14
CA GLY A 188 -10.53 -23.60 -26.69
C GLY A 188 -9.24 -23.56 -25.88
N LEU A 189 -8.23 -24.33 -26.32
CA LEU A 189 -6.92 -24.39 -25.67
C LEU A 189 -6.00 -23.20 -26.02
N GLY A 190 -6.39 -22.35 -26.97
CA GLY A 190 -5.66 -21.14 -27.36
C GLY A 190 -6.18 -19.88 -26.68
N MET A 191 -6.95 -20.01 -25.59
CA MET A 191 -7.45 -18.86 -24.85
C MET A 191 -6.33 -18.19 -24.05
N GLU A 192 -6.25 -16.88 -24.17
CA GLU A 192 -5.33 -16.04 -23.41
C GLU A 192 -6.10 -14.97 -22.64
N ARG A 193 -5.52 -14.53 -21.53
CA ARG A 193 -6.13 -13.55 -20.63
C ARG A 193 -5.15 -12.45 -20.24
N ASP A 194 -5.62 -11.22 -20.26
CA ASP A 194 -4.94 -10.07 -19.64
C ASP A 194 -5.98 -9.07 -19.11
N TYR A 195 -5.51 -8.01 -18.46
CA TYR A 195 -6.37 -7.01 -17.83
C TYR A 195 -5.78 -5.60 -17.94
N ASP A 196 -6.63 -4.62 -17.64
CA ASP A 196 -6.20 -3.27 -17.31
C ASP A 196 -7.07 -2.71 -16.19
N GLY A 197 -6.54 -1.73 -15.48
CA GLY A 197 -7.28 -1.05 -14.41
C GLY A 197 -6.60 0.22 -13.96
N ASP A 198 -7.35 1.09 -13.32
CA ASP A 198 -6.85 2.30 -12.69
C ASP A 198 -7.46 2.46 -11.30
N ALA A 199 -6.69 3.06 -10.39
CA ALA A 199 -7.11 3.37 -9.04
C ALA A 199 -6.52 4.71 -8.61
N ARG A 200 -7.38 5.60 -8.12
CA ARG A 200 -7.06 6.99 -7.78
C ARG A 200 -7.72 7.38 -6.48
N ILE A 201 -7.25 8.48 -5.88
CA ILE A 201 -7.91 9.08 -4.72
C ILE A 201 -9.24 9.72 -5.13
N TYR A 202 -9.23 10.44 -6.25
CA TYR A 202 -10.37 11.13 -6.83
C TYR A 202 -10.90 10.35 -8.03
N ALA A 203 -12.22 10.25 -8.15
CA ALA A 203 -12.84 9.61 -9.32
C ALA A 203 -12.55 10.37 -10.63
N ALA A 204 -12.45 11.70 -10.54
CA ALA A 204 -12.14 12.56 -11.69
C ALA A 204 -10.73 12.35 -12.28
N ASP A 205 -9.81 11.76 -11.50
CA ASP A 205 -8.44 11.51 -11.93
C ASP A 205 -8.28 10.12 -12.59
N LEU A 206 -9.37 9.32 -12.66
CA LEU A 206 -9.37 8.01 -13.32
C LEU A 206 -9.27 8.16 -14.84
N ARG A 207 -8.55 7.24 -15.47
CA ARG A 207 -8.68 7.00 -16.91
C ARG A 207 -10.13 6.67 -17.28
N ALA A 208 -10.53 7.03 -18.49
CA ALA A 208 -11.89 6.80 -18.92
C ALA A 208 -12.18 5.28 -19.02
N PRO A 209 -13.39 4.80 -18.68
CA PRO A 209 -13.68 3.37 -18.65
C PRO A 209 -13.43 2.69 -20.01
N HIS A 210 -13.81 3.33 -21.12
CA HIS A 210 -13.56 2.78 -22.46
C HIS A 210 -12.06 2.63 -22.79
N GLU A 211 -11.18 3.49 -22.27
CA GLU A 211 -9.74 3.38 -22.49
C GLU A 211 -9.16 2.17 -21.76
N ILE A 212 -9.61 1.95 -20.53
CA ILE A 212 -9.26 0.78 -19.70
C ILE A 212 -9.73 -0.50 -20.40
N GLY A 213 -10.99 -0.55 -20.82
CA GLY A 213 -11.57 -1.69 -21.51
C GLY A 213 -10.85 -2.02 -22.82
N ARG A 214 -10.62 -1.02 -23.67
CA ARG A 214 -9.86 -1.19 -24.92
C ARG A 214 -8.46 -1.74 -24.65
N THR A 215 -7.77 -1.23 -23.64
CA THR A 215 -6.41 -1.67 -23.30
C THR A 215 -6.38 -3.10 -22.77
N ALA A 216 -7.36 -3.50 -21.94
CA ALA A 216 -7.54 -4.88 -21.49
C ALA A 216 -7.70 -5.84 -22.68
N GLY A 217 -8.59 -5.50 -23.62
CA GLY A 217 -8.82 -6.28 -24.84
C GLY A 217 -7.56 -6.42 -25.71
N LEU A 218 -6.88 -5.30 -26.00
CA LEU A 218 -5.66 -5.30 -26.80
C LEU A 218 -4.56 -6.18 -26.19
N ARG A 219 -4.35 -6.07 -24.87
CA ARG A 219 -3.35 -6.87 -24.15
C ARG A 219 -3.66 -8.36 -24.19
N ALA A 220 -4.92 -8.76 -24.06
CA ALA A 220 -5.31 -10.17 -24.17
C ALA A 220 -5.04 -10.71 -25.59
N VAL A 221 -5.33 -9.92 -26.63
CA VAL A 221 -5.06 -10.28 -28.03
C VAL A 221 -3.56 -10.38 -28.32
N GLU A 222 -2.74 -9.48 -27.77
CA GLU A 222 -1.27 -9.51 -27.93
C GLU A 222 -0.61 -10.80 -27.41
N ARG A 223 -1.28 -11.54 -26.52
CA ARG A 223 -0.79 -12.81 -25.97
C ARG A 223 -1.07 -14.01 -26.87
N LEU A 224 -1.98 -13.89 -27.84
CA LEU A 224 -2.35 -15.00 -28.71
C LEU A 224 -1.16 -15.54 -29.49
N SER A 225 -1.18 -16.85 -29.76
CA SER A 225 -0.15 -17.53 -30.55
C SER A 225 1.27 -17.40 -29.96
N ALA A 226 1.38 -17.34 -28.63
CA ALA A 226 2.65 -17.30 -27.93
C ALA A 226 3.57 -18.46 -28.35
N ARG A 227 4.86 -18.17 -28.49
CA ARG A 227 5.90 -19.15 -28.81
C ARG A 227 6.93 -19.17 -27.71
N LYS A 228 7.40 -20.37 -27.37
CA LYS A 228 8.50 -20.53 -26.42
C LYS A 228 9.81 -20.10 -27.11
N PRO A 229 10.55 -19.09 -26.60
CA PRO A 229 11.86 -18.76 -27.13
C PRO A 229 12.85 -19.91 -26.85
N PRO A 230 13.90 -20.08 -27.67
CA PRO A 230 15.00 -20.99 -27.35
C PRO A 230 15.60 -20.69 -25.97
N THR A 231 16.16 -21.70 -25.32
CA THR A 231 16.92 -21.47 -24.09
C THR A 231 18.22 -20.73 -24.42
N GLY A 232 18.50 -19.65 -23.71
CA GLY A 232 19.70 -18.85 -23.94
C GLY A 232 19.74 -17.58 -23.09
N HIS A 233 20.72 -16.73 -23.38
CA HIS A 233 20.86 -15.42 -22.79
C HIS A 233 20.30 -14.36 -23.73
N TYR A 234 19.46 -13.48 -23.19
CA TYR A 234 18.80 -12.41 -23.92
C TYR A 234 18.95 -11.10 -23.16
N PRO A 235 19.14 -9.97 -23.85
CA PRO A 235 18.76 -8.68 -23.32
C PRO A 235 17.28 -8.70 -22.92
N VAL A 236 16.96 -8.10 -21.77
CA VAL A 236 15.58 -8.08 -21.25
C VAL A 236 15.17 -6.65 -20.95
N LEU A 237 14.07 -6.23 -21.56
CA LEU A 237 13.36 -5.01 -21.22
C LEU A 237 12.17 -5.38 -20.33
N PHE A 238 12.11 -4.81 -19.14
CA PHE A 238 10.95 -4.96 -18.25
C PHE A 238 9.95 -3.85 -18.58
N ASP A 239 8.72 -4.25 -18.90
CA ASP A 239 7.64 -3.32 -19.16
C ASP A 239 7.31 -2.49 -17.90
N GLU A 240 6.85 -1.27 -18.10
CA GLU A 240 6.52 -0.33 -17.02
C GLU A 240 5.56 -0.95 -15.99
N ARG A 241 4.64 -1.82 -16.43
CA ARG A 241 3.66 -2.52 -15.57
C ARG A 241 4.30 -3.38 -14.49
N ILE A 242 5.47 -3.94 -14.77
CA ILE A 242 6.12 -4.92 -13.88
C ILE A 242 7.47 -4.45 -13.36
N SER A 243 8.06 -3.41 -13.96
CA SER A 243 9.39 -2.91 -13.59
C SER A 243 9.53 -2.56 -12.10
N SER A 244 8.43 -2.11 -11.48
CA SER A 244 8.38 -1.83 -10.04
C SER A 244 8.59 -3.05 -9.15
N SER A 245 8.30 -4.28 -9.61
CA SER A 245 8.55 -5.51 -8.85
C SER A 245 10.04 -5.75 -8.60
N LEU A 246 10.90 -5.47 -9.60
CA LEU A 246 12.35 -5.55 -9.44
C LEU A 246 12.85 -4.59 -8.37
N ILE A 247 12.32 -3.37 -8.37
CA ILE A 247 12.62 -2.35 -7.36
C ILE A 247 12.07 -2.78 -5.99
N GLY A 248 10.92 -3.45 -5.96
CA GLY A 248 10.32 -4.01 -4.74
C GLY A 248 11.26 -4.97 -4.02
N HIS A 249 11.97 -5.85 -4.73
CA HIS A 249 12.97 -6.73 -4.12
C HIS A 249 14.13 -5.97 -3.47
N LEU A 250 14.58 -4.89 -4.10
CA LEU A 250 15.64 -4.04 -3.55
C LEU A 250 15.17 -3.30 -2.30
N LEU A 251 13.95 -2.75 -2.31
CA LEU A 251 13.32 -2.13 -1.15
C LEU A 251 13.14 -3.12 0.02
N ALA A 252 12.72 -4.35 -0.28
CA ALA A 252 12.60 -5.42 0.73
C ALA A 252 13.96 -5.77 1.34
N ALA A 253 15.03 -5.77 0.55
CA ALA A 253 16.39 -5.96 1.03
C ALA A 253 16.86 -4.77 1.89
N ALA A 254 16.45 -3.55 1.57
CA ALA A 254 16.77 -2.34 2.34
C ALA A 254 15.87 -2.14 3.58
N ASN A 255 14.96 -3.09 3.87
CA ASN A 255 14.08 -3.05 5.02
C ASN A 255 14.87 -3.24 6.33
N GLY A 256 14.75 -2.28 7.24
CA GLY A 256 15.46 -2.21 8.51
C GLY A 256 15.20 -3.41 9.42
N ALA A 257 14.00 -4.00 9.39
CA ALA A 257 13.71 -5.19 10.17
C ALA A 257 14.44 -6.43 9.62
N SER A 258 14.57 -6.55 8.30
CA SER A 258 15.37 -7.60 7.66
C SER A 258 16.86 -7.43 7.94
N ILE A 259 17.37 -6.20 7.92
CA ILE A 259 18.76 -5.87 8.27
C ILE A 259 19.02 -6.18 9.75
N ALA A 260 18.14 -5.77 10.65
CA ALA A 260 18.27 -6.00 12.09
C ALA A 260 18.18 -7.48 12.49
N ARG A 261 17.64 -8.35 11.64
CA ARG A 261 17.67 -9.81 11.81
C ARG A 261 18.84 -10.48 11.07
N GLY A 262 19.62 -9.73 10.28
CA GLY A 262 20.73 -10.26 9.50
C GLY A 262 20.31 -11.11 8.30
N SER A 263 19.05 -11.01 7.84
CA SER A 263 18.50 -11.85 6.76
C SER A 263 18.57 -11.21 5.37
N SER A 264 19.11 -9.99 5.27
CA SER A 264 19.21 -9.26 4.00
C SER A 264 20.60 -9.36 3.38
N TRP A 265 20.64 -9.56 2.06
CA TRP A 265 21.87 -9.53 1.28
C TRP A 265 22.50 -8.13 1.17
N LEU A 266 21.76 -7.07 1.54
CA LEU A 266 22.29 -5.71 1.62
C LEU A 266 22.99 -5.41 2.94
N LEU A 267 23.05 -6.34 3.90
CA LEU A 267 23.72 -6.11 5.18
C LEU A 267 25.18 -5.60 4.96
N GLY A 268 25.51 -4.46 5.57
CA GLY A 268 26.83 -3.83 5.43
C GLY A 268 27.10 -3.13 4.10
N LYS A 269 26.07 -2.87 3.28
CA LYS A 269 26.21 -2.23 1.96
C LYS A 269 25.86 -0.75 1.92
N ILE A 270 25.63 -0.08 3.06
CA ILE A 270 25.48 1.39 3.08
C ILE A 270 26.71 2.02 2.42
N GLY A 271 26.45 2.94 1.49
CA GLY A 271 27.47 3.63 0.70
C GLY A 271 28.01 2.86 -0.50
N ALA A 272 27.60 1.60 -0.72
CA ALA A 272 27.98 0.81 -1.88
C ALA A 272 27.09 1.13 -3.09
N ASP A 273 27.63 0.95 -4.29
CA ASP A 273 26.87 0.99 -5.54
C ASP A 273 25.98 -0.26 -5.63
N VAL A 274 24.67 -0.05 -5.67
CA VAL A 274 23.63 -1.09 -5.78
C VAL A 274 22.78 -0.93 -7.04
N LEU A 275 22.86 0.23 -7.69
CA LEU A 275 22.28 0.53 -9.00
C LEU A 275 23.32 1.28 -9.86
N PRO A 276 23.12 1.37 -11.20
CA PRO A 276 23.89 2.26 -12.05
C PRO A 276 23.87 3.71 -11.55
N ALA A 277 24.98 4.44 -11.73
CA ALA A 277 25.15 5.81 -11.21
C ALA A 277 24.12 6.82 -11.73
N ALA A 278 23.49 6.55 -12.89
CA ALA A 278 22.44 7.39 -13.45
C ALA A 278 21.07 7.21 -12.77
N LEU A 279 20.93 6.24 -11.86
CA LEU A 279 19.67 5.89 -11.23
C LEU A 279 19.67 6.25 -9.74
N SER A 280 18.65 7.00 -9.32
CA SER A 280 18.32 7.24 -7.92
C SER A 280 16.92 6.72 -7.62
N LEU A 281 16.72 6.28 -6.38
CA LEU A 281 15.44 5.80 -5.86
C LEU A 281 14.95 6.78 -4.79
N MET A 282 14.01 7.62 -5.17
CA MET A 282 13.51 8.73 -4.37
C MET A 282 12.18 8.35 -3.73
N GLU A 283 12.08 8.55 -2.42
CA GLU A 283 10.84 8.42 -1.67
C GLU A 283 10.26 9.80 -1.38
N ASP A 284 8.96 9.99 -1.63
CA ASP A 284 8.23 11.22 -1.34
C ASP A 284 6.88 10.90 -0.69
N PRO A 285 6.74 11.03 0.64
CA PRO A 285 5.49 10.79 1.35
C PRO A 285 4.43 11.89 1.18
N HIS A 286 4.76 13.02 0.54
CA HIS A 286 3.93 14.22 0.52
C HIS A 286 3.29 14.50 -0.84
N ARG A 287 3.31 13.52 -1.75
CA ARG A 287 2.66 13.62 -3.06
C ARG A 287 1.14 13.77 -2.90
N ALA A 288 0.58 14.88 -3.35
CA ALA A 288 -0.87 15.09 -3.31
C ALA A 288 -1.62 14.01 -4.11
N ARG A 289 -2.76 13.56 -3.60
CA ARG A 289 -3.65 12.57 -4.26
C ARG A 289 -3.01 11.23 -4.61
N VAL A 290 -1.99 10.79 -3.87
CA VAL A 290 -1.37 9.47 -4.06
C VAL A 290 -1.60 8.57 -2.84
N SER A 291 -1.91 7.30 -3.09
CA SER A 291 -2.20 6.32 -2.05
C SER A 291 -1.02 6.00 -1.13
N GLY A 292 0.23 6.20 -1.53
CA GLY A 292 1.37 6.02 -0.61
C GLY A 292 1.59 7.20 0.33
N SER A 293 0.87 8.33 0.15
CA SER A 293 1.13 9.58 0.86
C SER A 293 0.52 9.62 2.25
N ARG A 294 1.24 10.26 3.18
CA ARG A 294 0.83 10.38 4.59
C ARG A 294 1.56 11.50 5.32
N PRO A 295 0.91 12.17 6.28
CA PRO A 295 1.48 13.31 7.01
C PRO A 295 2.44 12.92 8.14
N PHE A 296 2.29 11.69 8.64
CA PHE A 296 3.07 11.08 9.70
C PHE A 296 3.04 9.56 9.53
N ASP A 297 4.01 8.88 10.12
CA ASP A 297 4.04 7.42 10.16
C ASP A 297 3.17 6.86 11.30
N ALA A 298 3.08 5.54 11.40
CA ALA A 298 2.28 4.84 12.40
C ALA A 298 2.81 4.97 13.85
N GLU A 299 3.94 5.64 14.05
CA GLU A 299 4.55 5.92 15.35
C GLU A 299 4.52 7.42 15.68
N GLY A 300 3.91 8.24 14.80
CA GLY A 300 3.72 9.68 15.00
C GLY A 300 4.93 10.54 14.61
N LEU A 301 5.88 9.98 13.86
CA LEU A 301 7.06 10.71 13.38
C LEU A 301 6.76 11.50 12.10
N PRO A 302 7.45 12.64 11.86
CA PRO A 302 7.31 13.41 10.64
C PRO A 302 7.90 12.65 9.44
N THR A 303 7.05 12.28 8.49
CA THR A 303 7.50 11.74 7.21
C THR A 303 8.22 12.83 6.41
N HIS A 304 9.22 12.47 5.63
CA HIS A 304 9.98 13.41 4.82
C HIS A 304 10.45 12.76 3.50
N PRO A 305 10.63 13.54 2.43
CA PRO A 305 11.29 13.05 1.22
C PRO A 305 12.72 12.62 1.50
N ARG A 306 13.15 11.51 0.89
CA ARG A 306 14.53 11.02 1.01
C ARG A 306 14.97 10.25 -0.22
N ALA A 307 16.27 10.22 -0.48
CA ALA A 307 16.87 9.25 -1.39
C ALA A 307 17.14 7.96 -0.61
N ILE A 308 16.58 6.83 -1.04
CA ILE A 308 16.98 5.49 -0.55
C ILE A 308 18.24 5.05 -1.26
N ILE A 309 18.34 5.40 -2.55
CA ILE A 309 19.52 5.23 -3.37
C ILE A 309 19.75 6.56 -4.09
N GLU A 310 20.97 7.07 -4.03
CA GLU A 310 21.36 8.32 -4.68
C GLU A 310 22.54 8.06 -5.62
N ASN A 311 22.35 8.33 -6.91
CA ASN A 311 23.34 8.12 -7.96
C ASN A 311 23.96 6.71 -7.89
N GLY A 312 23.11 5.69 -7.82
CA GLY A 312 23.51 4.29 -7.70
C GLY A 312 23.87 3.83 -6.29
N ARG A 313 24.11 4.74 -5.33
CA ARG A 313 24.63 4.41 -4.00
C ARG A 313 23.54 4.32 -2.94
N LEU A 314 23.54 3.24 -2.17
CA LEU A 314 22.63 3.04 -1.06
C LEU A 314 22.92 4.04 0.08
N THR A 315 21.91 4.81 0.49
CA THR A 315 22.08 5.89 1.49
C THR A 315 21.74 5.45 2.92
N GLY A 316 20.81 4.50 3.08
CA GLY A 316 20.33 4.06 4.38
C GLY A 316 19.23 3.01 4.30
N TRP A 317 18.70 2.62 5.47
CA TRP A 317 17.63 1.63 5.60
C TRP A 317 16.27 2.28 5.74
N THR A 318 15.21 1.55 5.39
CA THR A 318 13.83 1.91 5.77
C THR A 318 13.56 1.37 7.16
N THR A 319 13.31 2.21 8.16
CA THR A 319 13.18 1.77 9.55
C THR A 319 11.89 2.28 10.20
N ASP A 320 11.40 1.51 11.16
CA ASP A 320 10.55 1.95 12.27
C ASP A 320 11.44 2.26 13.49
N LEU A 321 10.86 2.68 14.63
CA LEU A 321 11.61 2.95 15.85
C LEU A 321 12.35 1.70 16.37
N ALA A 322 11.69 0.53 16.37
CA ALA A 322 12.27 -0.68 16.94
C ALA A 322 13.50 -1.17 16.16
N SER A 323 13.41 -1.23 14.83
CA SER A 323 14.54 -1.59 13.97
C SER A 323 15.62 -0.53 13.97
N ALA A 324 15.27 0.76 14.00
CA ALA A 324 16.25 1.85 14.11
C ALA A 324 17.07 1.74 15.41
N ARG A 325 16.39 1.59 16.56
CA ARG A 325 17.05 1.38 17.87
C ARG A 325 17.95 0.16 17.87
N LYS A 326 17.48 -0.96 17.30
CA LYS A 326 18.27 -2.19 17.20
C LYS A 326 19.52 -2.04 16.34
N LEU A 327 19.48 -1.17 15.35
CA LEU A 327 20.61 -0.86 14.47
C LEU A 327 21.48 0.30 14.98
N GLY A 328 21.10 0.96 16.09
CA GLY A 328 21.78 2.15 16.58
C GLY A 328 21.65 3.35 15.63
N LEU A 329 20.51 3.46 14.94
CA LEU A 329 20.18 4.51 13.98
C LEU A 329 18.99 5.35 14.46
N ASP A 330 18.81 6.51 13.84
CA ASP A 330 17.56 7.25 13.91
C ASP A 330 16.50 6.61 12.99
N SER A 331 15.23 6.77 13.35
CA SER A 331 14.12 6.29 12.52
C SER A 331 14.01 7.11 11.23
N SER A 332 13.80 6.44 10.10
CA SER A 332 13.49 7.09 8.83
C SER A 332 12.03 7.57 8.71
N ALA A 333 11.23 7.47 9.78
CA ALA A 333 9.79 7.78 9.79
C ALA A 333 9.00 6.95 8.76
N ASN A 334 9.26 5.63 8.76
CA ASN A 334 8.69 4.67 7.81
C ASN A 334 7.90 3.55 8.51
N ALA A 335 7.34 3.79 9.69
CA ALA A 335 6.49 2.80 10.34
C ALA A 335 5.09 2.72 9.72
N ALA A 336 4.67 1.54 9.22
CA ALA A 336 3.27 1.25 8.94
C ALA A 336 2.75 0.15 9.89
N ARG A 337 1.44 0.16 10.13
CA ARG A 337 0.77 -0.89 10.90
C ARG A 337 -0.69 -1.06 10.49
N GLY A 338 -1.24 -2.23 10.78
CA GLY A 338 -2.68 -2.45 10.90
C GLY A 338 -3.12 -2.41 12.36
N VAL A 339 -4.43 -2.57 12.59
CA VAL A 339 -5.03 -2.59 13.94
C VAL A 339 -4.53 -3.78 14.80
N SER A 340 -4.18 -4.90 14.16
CA SER A 340 -3.76 -6.15 14.82
C SER A 340 -2.25 -6.38 14.83
N ALA A 341 -1.45 -5.41 14.37
CA ALA A 341 0.00 -5.56 14.24
C ALA A 341 0.75 -4.43 14.93
N ALA A 342 1.97 -4.73 15.38
CA ALA A 342 2.93 -3.71 15.75
C ALA A 342 3.41 -2.95 14.47
N PRO A 343 3.91 -1.72 14.61
CA PRO A 343 4.65 -1.04 13.56
C PRO A 343 5.73 -1.91 12.92
N SER A 344 5.91 -1.73 11.63
CA SER A 344 6.96 -2.36 10.84
C SER A 344 7.44 -1.40 9.75
N PRO A 345 8.71 -1.48 9.31
CA PRO A 345 9.22 -0.57 8.30
C PRO A 345 8.53 -0.80 6.95
N SER A 346 8.06 0.26 6.32
CA SER A 346 7.34 0.27 5.06
C SER A 346 7.70 1.49 4.21
N ASN A 347 7.71 1.30 2.90
CA ASN A 347 7.96 2.38 1.96
C ASN A 347 6.70 3.18 1.63
N TRP A 348 6.89 4.47 1.34
CA TRP A 348 5.85 5.42 0.97
C TRP A 348 5.70 5.47 -0.55
N ASN A 349 5.71 6.65 -1.19
CA ASN A 349 5.73 6.73 -2.65
C ASN A 349 7.17 6.72 -3.13
N VAL A 350 7.58 5.64 -3.78
CA VAL A 350 8.93 5.51 -4.31
C VAL A 350 8.92 5.67 -5.83
N ALA A 351 9.84 6.45 -6.36
CA ALA A 351 10.05 6.66 -7.78
C ALA A 351 11.52 6.43 -8.14
N LEU A 352 11.75 5.67 -9.20
CA LEU A 352 13.04 5.58 -9.86
C LEU A 352 13.19 6.81 -10.79
N THR A 353 14.36 7.44 -10.78
CA THR A 353 14.66 8.55 -11.70
C THR A 353 14.46 8.13 -13.15
N GLN A 354 13.77 8.98 -13.92
CA GLN A 354 13.44 8.71 -15.31
C GLN A 354 14.65 8.94 -16.21
N GLY A 355 14.83 8.05 -17.18
CA GLY A 355 15.73 8.29 -18.31
C GLY A 355 15.07 9.16 -19.38
N THR A 356 15.79 9.41 -20.47
CA THR A 356 15.28 10.21 -21.61
C THR A 356 14.82 9.34 -22.78
N ALA A 357 15.06 8.03 -22.74
CA ALA A 357 14.72 7.10 -23.81
C ALA A 357 13.25 6.69 -23.75
N SER A 358 12.57 6.68 -24.90
CA SER A 358 11.24 6.09 -25.01
C SER A 358 11.30 4.56 -25.02
N ARG A 359 10.17 3.89 -24.81
CA ARG A 359 10.08 2.43 -24.99
C ARG A 359 10.55 1.99 -26.38
N ALA A 360 10.25 2.76 -27.41
CA ALA A 360 10.71 2.47 -28.78
C ALA A 360 12.23 2.57 -28.92
N ASP A 361 12.85 3.57 -28.28
CA ASP A 361 14.31 3.72 -28.26
C ASP A 361 14.97 2.56 -27.53
N LEU A 362 14.43 2.16 -26.37
CA LEU A 362 14.93 1.02 -25.60
C LEU A 362 14.79 -0.30 -26.36
N LEU A 363 13.67 -0.52 -27.07
CA LEU A 363 13.50 -1.70 -27.93
C LEU A 363 14.49 -1.70 -29.10
N LYS A 364 14.76 -0.53 -29.69
CA LYS A 364 15.74 -0.38 -30.77
C LYS A 364 17.16 -0.66 -30.28
N ASP A 365 17.53 -0.14 -29.11
CA ASP A 365 18.83 -0.38 -28.47
C ASP A 365 19.00 -1.86 -28.07
N MET A 366 17.94 -2.48 -27.55
CA MET A 366 17.91 -3.91 -27.23
C MET A 366 18.15 -4.79 -28.48
N GLY A 367 17.70 -4.34 -29.65
CA GLY A 367 17.80 -5.08 -30.90
C GLY A 367 16.96 -6.35 -30.89
N THR A 368 17.54 -7.48 -30.50
CA THR A 368 16.84 -8.76 -30.34
C THR A 368 16.93 -9.21 -28.89
N GLY A 369 15.77 -9.28 -28.22
CA GLY A 369 15.68 -9.63 -26.80
C GLY A 369 14.24 -9.94 -26.37
N LEU A 370 14.00 -9.90 -25.07
CA LEU A 370 12.69 -10.17 -24.48
C LEU A 370 12.11 -8.90 -23.87
N LEU A 371 10.89 -8.55 -24.28
CA LEU A 371 10.06 -7.62 -23.51
C LEU A 371 9.21 -8.45 -22.55
N VAL A 372 9.42 -8.27 -21.25
CA VAL A 372 8.66 -8.96 -20.20
C VAL A 372 7.55 -8.04 -19.74
N THR A 373 6.30 -8.45 -19.99
CA THR A 373 5.08 -7.70 -19.64
C THR A 373 4.33 -8.28 -18.45
N SER A 374 4.69 -9.49 -18.02
CA SER A 374 4.05 -10.23 -16.93
C SER A 374 5.01 -11.30 -16.39
N MET A 375 4.90 -11.61 -15.10
CA MET A 375 5.67 -12.67 -14.43
C MET A 375 4.74 -13.50 -13.55
N ILE A 376 5.08 -14.77 -13.32
CA ILE A 376 4.35 -15.71 -12.45
C ILE A 376 5.37 -16.35 -11.50
N GLY A 377 5.07 -16.38 -10.20
CA GLY A 377 5.95 -16.94 -9.16
C GLY A 377 6.19 -15.95 -8.01
N ALA A 378 7.16 -16.24 -7.14
CA ALA A 378 7.57 -15.31 -6.09
C ALA A 378 8.03 -14.00 -6.76
N THR A 379 7.21 -12.97 -6.60
CA THR A 379 7.41 -11.60 -7.06
C THR A 379 7.44 -10.68 -5.86
#